data_AF-A0ABD2U750-F1
#
_entry.id   AF-A0ABD2U750-F1
#
_cell.length_a   1.000
_cell.length_b   1.000
_cell.length_c   1.000
_cell.angle_alpha   90.00
_cell.angle_beta   90.00
_cell.angle_gamma   90.00
#
_symmetry.space_group_name_H-M   'P 1'
#
loop_
_entity.id
_entity.type
_entity.pdbx_description
1 polymer ?
#
loop_
_entity_poly.entity_id
_entity_poly.type
_entity_poly.pdbx_seq_one_letter_code
_entity_poly.pdbx_strand_id
1 'polypeptide(L)'
;MHACTGLPRRLNVTTAKVGKLKIIVPSVFNMQTEPIVVRIDRLDLVLEERDDIDSPSSPVSSGSSSKGSGYGFADKIADGMTLQVHTVNLLFKTHGGAQLVGEASASWAPMASIRNLLLYTTNEKWEVVNLKEARNYSRGKENIYVFKKLKWEHLSIDLSPHPDMFVDAKFGSSQGWSNKRDEDGER
;
A
#
# COMPACT_ATOMS: atom_id res chain seq x y z
N MET A 1 9.80 17.78 2.71
CA MET A 1 8.44 17.29 2.38
C MET A 1 8.46 15.78 2.51
N HIS A 2 7.74 15.21 3.48
CA HIS A 2 7.64 13.76 3.61
C HIS A 2 6.55 13.26 2.66
N ALA A 3 6.93 12.38 1.74
CA ALA A 3 6.00 11.73 0.84
C ALA A 3 4.93 11.00 1.67
N CYS A 4 3.68 11.46 1.56
CA CYS A 4 2.56 10.62 1.94
C CYS A 4 2.70 9.31 1.17
N THR A 5 2.53 8.17 1.85
CA THR A 5 2.60 6.82 1.24
C THR A 5 1.57 6.59 0.13
N GLY A 6 0.76 7.59 -0.22
CA GLY A 6 -0.30 7.52 -1.24
C GLY A 6 -1.46 6.60 -0.86
N LEU A 7 -1.33 5.87 0.25
CA LEU A 7 -2.35 5.00 0.78
C LEU A 7 -3.44 5.85 1.46
N PRO A 8 -4.72 5.47 1.34
CA PRO A 8 -5.79 6.03 2.15
C PRO A 8 -5.38 6.06 3.64
N ARG A 9 -5.70 7.15 4.35
CA ARG A 9 -5.32 7.33 5.78
C ARG A 9 -5.77 6.18 6.69
N ARG A 10 -6.79 5.43 6.25
CA ARG A 10 -7.35 4.26 6.93
C ARG A 10 -6.49 3.00 6.80
N LEU A 11 -5.51 2.95 5.89
CA LEU A 11 -4.68 1.78 5.67
C LEU A 11 -3.26 1.99 6.22
N ASN A 12 -2.83 1.05 7.05
CA ASN A 12 -1.48 0.98 7.58
C ASN A 12 -0.70 -0.18 6.96
N VAL A 13 0.59 0.01 6.68
CA VAL A 13 1.48 -1.09 6.29
C VAL A 13 1.97 -1.77 7.55
N THR A 14 1.49 -2.98 7.84
CA THR A 14 1.88 -3.74 9.05
C THR A 14 3.02 -4.70 8.79
N THR A 15 3.19 -5.12 7.55
CA THR A 15 4.31 -5.96 7.14
C THR A 15 4.77 -5.56 5.76
N ALA A 16 6.08 -5.44 5.59
CA ALA A 16 6.72 -5.34 4.29
C ALA A 16 7.88 -6.33 4.22
N LYS A 17 7.82 -7.27 3.29
CA LYS A 17 8.91 -8.22 3.02
C LYS A 17 9.42 -7.99 1.61
N VAL A 18 10.72 -7.79 1.51
CA VAL A 18 11.42 -7.64 0.24
C VAL A 18 12.22 -8.92 0.03
N GLY A 19 12.12 -9.51 -1.16
CA GLY A 19 13.00 -10.58 -1.59
C GLY A 19 14.39 -10.04 -1.95
N LYS A 20 14.89 -10.41 -3.12
CA LYS A 20 16.14 -9.87 -3.67
C LYS A 20 15.98 -8.41 -4.07
N LEU A 21 16.76 -7.55 -3.43
CA LEU A 21 16.98 -6.15 -3.79
C LEU A 21 18.30 -5.99 -4.55
N LYS A 22 18.28 -5.34 -5.71
CA LYS A 22 19.48 -4.93 -6.46
C LYS A 22 19.39 -3.45 -6.80
N ILE A 23 20.41 -2.69 -6.40
CA ILE A 23 20.55 -1.28 -6.76
C ILE A 23 21.66 -1.18 -7.80
N ILE A 24 21.35 -0.59 -8.94
CA ILE A 24 22.29 -0.34 -10.03
C ILE A 24 22.53 1.16 -10.06
N VAL A 25 23.74 1.56 -9.66
CA VAL A 25 24.15 2.96 -9.66
C VAL A 25 24.91 3.22 -10.96
N PRO A 26 24.54 4.26 -11.75
CA PRO A 26 25.31 4.65 -12.91
C PRO A 26 26.70 5.14 -12.49
N SER A 27 27.62 5.26 -13.45
CA SER A 27 28.93 5.86 -13.17
C SER A 27 28.75 7.22 -12.47
N VAL A 28 29.61 7.55 -11.51
CA VAL A 28 29.53 8.81 -10.73
C VAL A 28 29.46 10.04 -11.64
N PHE A 29 30.07 9.98 -12.82
CA PHE A 29 30.04 11.03 -13.83
C PHE A 29 28.66 11.21 -14.52
N ASN A 30 27.83 10.17 -14.52
CA ASN A 30 26.54 10.13 -15.21
C ASN A 30 25.33 10.22 -14.26
N MET A 31 25.51 10.36 -12.95
CA MET A 31 24.38 10.41 -11.99
C MET A 31 23.39 11.56 -12.23
N GLN A 32 23.80 12.61 -12.96
CA GLN A 32 22.93 13.73 -13.30
C GLN A 32 22.08 13.50 -14.56
N THR A 33 22.44 12.51 -15.37
CA THR A 33 21.82 12.23 -16.68
C THR A 33 21.16 10.84 -16.71
N GLU A 34 21.72 9.87 -16.00
CA GLU A 34 21.22 8.49 -15.92
C GLU A 34 20.56 8.21 -14.56
N PRO A 35 19.47 7.42 -14.54
CA PRO A 35 18.78 7.06 -13.32
C PRO A 35 19.50 5.99 -12.52
N ILE A 36 19.43 6.07 -11.19
CA ILE A 36 19.66 4.90 -10.33
C ILE A 36 18.49 3.94 -10.57
N VAL A 37 18.79 2.67 -10.84
CA VAL A 37 17.78 1.63 -11.05
C VAL A 37 17.71 0.72 -9.83
N VAL A 38 16.54 0.69 -9.20
CA VAL A 38 16.23 -0.24 -8.10
C VAL A 38 15.41 -1.39 -8.66
N ARG A 39 15.89 -2.62 -8.46
CA ARG A 39 15.21 -3.85 -8.84
C ARG A 39 14.84 -4.65 -7.61
N ILE A 40 13.60 -5.07 -7.53
CA ILE A 40 13.05 -5.94 -6.49
C ILE A 40 12.42 -7.13 -7.19
N ASP A 41 12.78 -8.35 -6.81
CA ASP A 41 12.14 -9.54 -7.38
C ASP A 41 10.69 -9.73 -6.87
N ARG A 42 10.48 -9.51 -5.57
CA ARG A 42 9.25 -9.78 -4.85
C ARG A 42 9.10 -8.81 -3.69
N LEU A 43 7.96 -8.16 -3.64
CA LEU A 43 7.54 -7.26 -2.56
C LEU A 43 6.20 -7.77 -2.02
N ASP A 44 6.18 -8.24 -0.79
CA ASP A 44 4.94 -8.58 -0.10
C ASP A 44 4.59 -7.49 0.91
N LEU A 45 3.38 -6.96 0.82
CA LEU A 45 2.84 -6.00 1.77
C LEU A 45 1.59 -6.57 2.43
N VAL A 46 1.48 -6.40 3.75
CA VAL A 46 0.22 -6.56 4.48
C VAL A 46 -0.26 -5.18 4.87
N LEU A 47 -1.45 -4.84 4.41
CA LEU A 47 -2.15 -3.59 4.68
C LEU A 47 -3.29 -3.91 5.64
N GLU A 48 -3.38 -3.18 6.74
CA GLU A 48 -4.45 -3.34 7.73
C GLU A 48 -5.26 -2.05 7.82
N GLU A 49 -6.59 -2.20 7.82
CA GLU A 49 -7.52 -1.10 8.08
C GLU A 49 -7.43 -0.65 9.55
N ARG A 50 -7.58 0.64 9.83
CA ARG A 50 -7.65 1.16 11.21
C ARG A 50 -9.10 1.27 11.69
N ASP A 51 -9.34 0.85 12.93
CA ASP A 51 -10.60 1.00 13.66
C ASP A 51 -10.74 2.41 14.28
N ASP A 52 -10.99 3.45 13.48
CA ASP A 52 -11.27 4.78 14.05
C ASP A 52 -12.79 5.00 14.19
N ILE A 53 -13.35 4.73 15.39
CA ILE A 53 -14.60 5.34 15.87
C ILE A 53 -14.25 6.70 16.50
N ASP A 54 -14.72 7.78 15.88
CA ASP A 54 -14.82 9.18 16.34
C ASP A 54 -13.55 9.95 16.79
N SER A 55 -13.12 10.90 15.94
CA SER A 55 -13.33 12.35 16.15
C SER A 55 -12.65 13.16 15.03
N PRO A 56 -13.18 14.33 14.62
CA PRO A 56 -12.47 15.25 13.74
C PRO A 56 -11.35 15.91 14.55
N SER A 57 -10.21 15.23 14.69
CA SER A 57 -9.03 15.88 15.27
C SER A 57 -8.65 17.04 14.36
N SER A 58 -8.69 18.24 14.94
CA SER A 58 -8.39 19.54 14.35
C SER A 58 -7.20 19.50 13.38
N PRO A 59 -7.14 20.39 12.36
CA PRO A 59 -5.96 20.46 11.50
C PRO A 59 -4.73 20.62 12.38
N VAL A 60 -3.88 19.59 12.40
CA VAL A 60 -2.55 19.68 12.99
C VAL A 60 -1.86 20.84 12.30
N SER A 61 -1.72 21.94 13.03
CA SER A 61 -0.86 23.05 12.69
C SER A 61 0.54 22.47 12.57
N SER A 62 1.00 22.32 11.33
CA SER A 62 2.38 21.94 11.05
C SER A 62 3.27 23.07 11.56
N GLY A 63 3.84 22.82 12.74
CA GLY A 63 4.82 23.67 13.40
C GLY A 63 5.90 24.11 12.42
N SER A 64 6.20 25.40 12.50
CA SER A 64 7.13 26.17 11.71
C SER A 64 8.51 25.54 11.53
N SER A 65 8.98 25.60 10.29
CA SER A 65 10.36 25.84 9.88
C SER A 65 11.46 25.04 10.61
N SER A 66 11.56 23.75 10.29
CA SER A 66 12.92 23.25 10.08
C SER A 66 13.42 23.85 8.76
N LYS A 67 14.56 24.54 8.81
CA LYS A 67 15.32 25.04 7.66
C LYS A 67 15.82 23.84 6.85
N GLY A 68 14.90 23.12 6.20
CA GLY A 68 15.25 22.08 5.26
C GLY A 68 15.96 22.76 4.10
N SER A 69 17.24 22.45 3.93
CA SER A 69 18.00 22.75 2.71
C SER A 69 17.07 22.58 1.52
N GLY A 70 16.90 23.63 0.71
CA GLY A 70 16.04 23.59 -0.48
C GLY A 70 16.43 22.45 -1.42
N TYR A 71 15.58 22.20 -2.42
CA TYR A 71 15.71 21.13 -3.42
C TYR A 71 17.17 20.86 -3.85
N GLY A 72 17.73 19.82 -3.25
CA GLY A 72 19.13 19.52 -3.27
C GLY A 72 19.51 18.44 -4.26
N PHE A 73 20.77 18.01 -4.20
CA PHE A 73 21.26 16.92 -5.03
C PHE A 73 20.53 15.60 -4.73
N ALA A 74 20.30 15.27 -3.46
CA ALA A 74 19.61 14.04 -3.06
C ALA A 74 18.16 14.00 -3.59
N ASP A 75 17.43 15.12 -3.53
CA ASP A 75 16.06 15.21 -4.07
C ASP A 75 16.05 14.95 -5.57
N LYS A 76 16.98 15.58 -6.31
CA LYS A 76 17.17 15.36 -7.75
C LYS A 76 17.42 13.88 -8.07
N ILE A 77 18.26 13.21 -7.27
CA ILE A 77 18.54 11.78 -7.44
C ILE A 77 17.27 10.96 -7.20
N ALA A 78 16.56 11.19 -6.09
CA ALA A 78 15.31 10.49 -5.77
C ALA A 78 14.24 10.65 -6.86
N ASP A 79 14.06 11.88 -7.37
CA ASP A 79 13.14 12.18 -8.46
C ASP A 79 13.50 11.45 -9.76
N GLY A 80 14.79 11.18 -9.98
CA GLY A 80 15.31 10.50 -11.16
C GLY A 80 15.29 8.97 -11.06
N MET A 81 15.00 8.37 -9.91
CA MET A 81 15.10 6.92 -9.74
C MET A 81 14.10 6.16 -10.63
N THR A 82 14.56 5.02 -11.15
CA THR A 82 13.74 4.00 -11.82
C THR A 82 13.54 2.83 -10.87
N LEU A 83 12.29 2.40 -10.67
CA LEU A 83 11.93 1.25 -9.84
C LEU A 83 11.36 0.13 -10.72
N GLN A 84 11.86 -1.08 -10.54
CA GLN A 84 11.40 -2.30 -11.20
C GLN A 84 11.07 -3.32 -10.14
N VAL A 85 9.82 -3.77 -10.09
CA VAL A 85 9.38 -4.82 -9.17
C VAL A 85 8.76 -5.95 -9.97
N HIS A 86 9.37 -7.13 -9.93
CA HIS A 86 8.89 -8.26 -10.74
C HIS A 86 7.56 -8.80 -10.20
N THR A 87 7.40 -8.87 -8.88
CA THR A 87 6.16 -9.28 -8.22
C THR A 87 5.86 -8.39 -7.04
N VAL A 88 4.65 -7.82 -6.98
CA VAL A 88 4.09 -7.19 -5.78
C VAL A 88 2.88 -8.00 -5.33
N ASN A 89 2.87 -8.49 -4.10
CA ASN A 89 1.70 -9.08 -3.49
C ASN A 89 1.22 -8.17 -2.36
N LEU A 90 -0.07 -7.86 -2.34
CA LEU A 90 -0.72 -7.05 -1.33
C LEU A 90 -1.78 -7.92 -0.67
N LEU A 91 -1.73 -8.07 0.65
CA LEU A 91 -2.81 -8.64 1.44
C LEU A 91 -3.48 -7.52 2.22
N PHE A 92 -4.78 -7.35 2.05
CA PHE A 92 -5.58 -6.40 2.79
C PHE A 92 -6.30 -7.14 3.91
N LYS A 93 -6.01 -6.74 5.15
CA LYS A 93 -6.76 -7.14 6.34
C LYS A 93 -7.78 -6.04 6.62
N THR A 94 -9.04 -6.40 6.46
CA THR A 94 -10.17 -5.54 6.81
C THR A 94 -10.79 -6.09 8.09
N HIS A 95 -11.26 -5.22 8.97
CA HIS A 95 -11.84 -5.64 10.25
C HIS A 95 -13.27 -6.21 10.10
N GLY A 96 -13.82 -6.26 8.87
CA GLY A 96 -15.23 -6.55 8.66
C GLY A 96 -16.11 -5.44 9.26
N GLY A 97 -17.34 -5.27 8.79
CA GLY A 97 -18.29 -4.31 9.37
C GLY A 97 -18.84 -4.74 10.74
N ALA A 98 -18.03 -5.39 11.59
CA ALA A 98 -18.46 -6.03 12.84
C ALA A 98 -18.48 -5.08 14.05
N GLN A 99 -18.61 -3.77 13.84
CA GLN A 99 -18.89 -2.81 14.93
C GLN A 99 -20.39 -2.64 15.23
N LEU A 100 -21.28 -3.26 14.44
CA LEU A 100 -22.69 -3.39 14.77
C LEU A 100 -22.92 -4.72 15.50
N VAL A 101 -23.08 -4.62 16.81
CA VAL A 101 -23.48 -5.71 17.70
C VAL A 101 -24.71 -6.42 17.13
N GLY A 102 -24.55 -7.68 16.71
CA GLY A 102 -25.67 -8.61 16.46
C GLY A 102 -25.84 -9.17 15.05
N GLU A 103 -25.04 -8.77 14.05
CA GLU A 103 -25.16 -9.31 12.69
C GLU A 103 -23.83 -9.92 12.20
N ALA A 104 -23.91 -11.11 11.59
CA ALA A 104 -22.78 -11.80 10.99
C ALA A 104 -22.20 -10.96 9.83
N SER A 105 -21.14 -10.21 10.11
CA SER A 105 -20.48 -9.39 9.10
C SER A 105 -19.60 -10.26 8.21
N ALA A 106 -19.90 -10.32 6.91
CA ALA A 106 -19.03 -10.95 5.93
C ALA A 106 -17.76 -10.11 5.76
N SER A 107 -16.73 -10.42 6.57
CA SER A 107 -15.40 -9.88 6.35
C SER A 107 -14.78 -10.59 5.15
N TRP A 108 -14.20 -9.83 4.21
CA TRP A 108 -13.44 -10.37 3.08
C TRP A 108 -11.97 -9.95 3.26
N ALA A 109 -11.05 -10.81 2.84
CA ALA A 109 -9.63 -10.50 2.78
C ALA A 109 -9.22 -10.33 1.30
N PRO A 110 -9.17 -9.09 0.78
CA PRO A 110 -8.66 -8.85 -0.56
C PRO A 110 -7.17 -9.20 -0.64
N MET A 111 -6.79 -9.87 -1.72
CA MET A 111 -5.40 -10.03 -2.12
C MET A 111 -5.22 -9.43 -3.50
N ALA A 112 -4.17 -8.65 -3.72
CA ALA A 112 -3.82 -8.16 -5.05
C ALA A 112 -2.40 -8.60 -5.42
N SER A 113 -2.20 -8.98 -6.67
CA SER A 113 -0.91 -9.37 -7.20
C SER A 113 -0.63 -8.59 -8.48
N ILE A 114 0.50 -7.87 -8.52
CA ILE A 114 0.97 -7.12 -9.68
C ILE A 114 2.25 -7.78 -10.20
N ARG A 115 2.34 -7.97 -11.52
CA ARG A 115 3.53 -8.51 -12.19
C ARG A 115 4.21 -7.47 -13.07
N ASN A 116 5.54 -7.46 -13.03
CA ASN A 116 6.42 -6.63 -13.84
C ASN A 116 6.08 -5.13 -13.74
N LEU A 117 5.99 -4.63 -12.50
CA LEU A 117 5.81 -3.22 -12.20
C LEU A 117 7.08 -2.44 -12.55
N LEU A 118 6.93 -1.36 -13.32
CA LEU A 118 8.01 -0.48 -13.76
C LEU A 118 7.58 0.97 -13.58
N LEU A 119 8.32 1.72 -12.78
CA LEU A 119 8.16 3.15 -12.57
C LEU A 119 9.43 3.87 -13.01
N TYR A 120 9.31 4.85 -13.90
CA TYR A 120 10.44 5.61 -14.41
C TYR A 120 10.07 7.06 -14.69
N THR A 121 11.09 7.91 -14.80
CA THR A 121 10.95 9.35 -15.04
C THR A 121 10.83 9.66 -16.53
N THR A 122 9.96 10.63 -16.88
CA THR A 122 9.76 11.14 -18.24
C THR A 122 9.86 12.67 -18.24
N ASN A 123 9.82 13.29 -19.42
CA ASN A 123 9.53 14.72 -19.55
C ASN A 123 8.01 15.00 -19.44
N GLU A 124 7.63 16.27 -19.60
CA GLU A 124 6.23 16.74 -19.58
C GLU A 124 5.37 16.19 -20.73
N LYS A 125 6.01 15.65 -21.77
CA LYS A 125 5.37 15.03 -22.93
C LYS A 125 5.27 13.50 -22.82
N TRP A 126 5.62 12.93 -21.67
CA TRP A 126 5.63 11.49 -21.41
C TRP A 126 6.66 10.70 -22.22
N GLU A 127 7.70 11.37 -22.72
CA GLU A 127 8.80 10.78 -23.47
C GLU A 127 9.93 10.33 -22.53
N VAL A 128 10.59 9.24 -22.90
CA VAL A 128 11.76 8.74 -22.16
C VAL A 128 12.98 9.55 -22.56
N VAL A 129 13.43 10.39 -21.65
CA VAL A 129 14.59 11.27 -21.85
C VAL A 129 15.56 11.14 -20.69
N ASN A 130 16.77 11.69 -20.82
CA ASN A 130 17.72 11.73 -19.72
C ASN A 130 17.22 12.64 -18.57
N LEU A 131 17.77 12.47 -17.38
CA LEU A 131 17.33 13.19 -16.19
C LEU A 131 17.54 14.72 -16.27
N LYS A 132 18.53 15.18 -17.05
CA LYS A 132 18.77 16.62 -17.23
C LYS A 132 17.64 17.24 -18.04
N GLU A 133 17.18 16.55 -19.06
CA GLU A 133 16.07 16.97 -19.91
C GLU A 133 14.72 16.84 -19.20
N ALA A 134 14.49 15.74 -18.48
CA ALA A 134 13.26 15.55 -17.69
C ALA A 134 13.02 16.69 -16.68
N ARG A 135 14.08 17.34 -16.20
CA ARG A 135 14.01 18.48 -15.26
C ARG A 135 13.87 19.83 -15.95
N ASN A 136 13.97 19.92 -17.28
CA ASN A 136 13.93 21.19 -18.00
C ASN A 136 12.63 21.95 -17.77
N TYR A 137 11.49 21.24 -17.68
CA TYR A 137 10.19 21.87 -17.45
C TYR A 137 10.14 22.69 -16.16
N SER A 138 10.92 22.32 -15.14
CA SER A 138 10.98 23.00 -13.84
C SER A 138 11.93 24.20 -13.84
N ARG A 139 12.72 24.42 -14.90
CA ARG A 139 13.64 25.56 -14.97
C ARG A 139 12.85 26.87 -15.08
N GLY A 140 13.16 27.83 -14.20
CA GLY A 140 12.50 29.14 -14.18
C GLY A 140 11.08 29.12 -13.59
N LYS A 141 10.66 28.01 -12.97
CA LYS A 141 9.37 27.92 -12.25
C LYS A 141 9.58 27.97 -10.75
N GLU A 142 8.55 28.43 -10.05
CA GLU A 142 8.54 28.48 -8.59
C GLU A 142 8.47 27.09 -7.96
N ASN A 143 7.89 26.12 -8.68
CA ASN A 143 7.70 24.75 -8.22
C ASN A 143 8.54 23.74 -9.02
N ILE A 144 8.86 22.62 -8.37
CA ILE A 144 9.51 21.47 -9.00
C ILE A 144 8.43 20.51 -9.51
N TYR A 145 8.50 20.21 -10.79
CA TYR A 145 7.64 19.25 -11.46
C TYR A 145 8.45 18.00 -11.81
N VAL A 146 7.88 16.85 -11.48
CA VAL A 146 8.46 15.53 -11.75
C VAL A 146 7.40 14.68 -12.44
N PHE A 147 7.69 14.21 -13.64
CA PHE A 147 6.79 13.35 -14.40
C PHE A 147 7.27 11.90 -14.27
N LYS A 148 6.41 11.02 -13.76
CA LYS A 148 6.71 9.59 -13.59
C LYS A 148 5.65 8.75 -14.28
N LYS A 149 6.10 7.73 -15.00
CA LYS A 149 5.24 6.76 -15.69
C LYS A 149 5.32 5.41 -15.00
N LEU A 150 4.17 4.92 -14.54
CA LEU A 150 4.00 3.59 -13.96
C LEU A 150 3.43 2.65 -15.02
N LYS A 151 4.01 1.47 -15.15
CA LYS A 151 3.55 0.38 -16.01
C LYS A 151 3.54 -0.92 -15.23
N TRP A 152 2.62 -1.82 -15.55
CA TRP A 152 2.60 -3.20 -15.09
C TRP A 152 2.11 -4.08 -16.22
N GLU A 153 2.41 -5.38 -16.17
CA GLU A 153 1.99 -6.33 -17.20
C GLU A 153 0.68 -7.01 -16.82
N HIS A 154 0.58 -7.48 -15.58
CA HIS A 154 -0.61 -8.15 -15.08
C HIS A 154 -0.99 -7.61 -13.70
N LEU A 155 -2.28 -7.48 -13.46
CA LEU A 155 -2.89 -7.19 -12.17
C LEU A 155 -4.00 -8.24 -11.95
N SER A 156 -3.94 -8.91 -10.81
CA SER A 156 -4.99 -9.80 -10.34
C SER A 156 -5.42 -9.34 -8.94
N ILE A 157 -6.72 -9.46 -8.68
CA ILE A 157 -7.32 -9.16 -7.38
C ILE A 157 -8.25 -10.32 -7.05
N ASP A 158 -7.96 -10.97 -5.94
CA ASP A 158 -8.73 -12.10 -5.42
C ASP A 158 -9.43 -11.66 -4.13
N LEU A 159 -10.69 -12.08 -3.96
CA LEU A 159 -11.47 -11.84 -2.75
C LEU A 159 -11.72 -13.18 -2.09
N SER A 160 -11.06 -13.41 -0.96
CA SER A 160 -11.27 -14.61 -0.15
C SER A 160 -12.16 -14.28 1.05
N PRO A 161 -13.07 -15.19 1.45
CA PRO A 161 -13.80 -15.03 2.71
C PRO A 161 -12.80 -14.95 3.87
N HIS A 162 -13.05 -14.05 4.82
CA HIS A 162 -12.17 -13.91 5.98
C HIS A 162 -12.21 -15.20 6.80
N PRO A 163 -11.08 -15.67 7.37
CA PRO A 163 -11.05 -16.86 8.21
C PRO A 163 -12.08 -16.82 9.34
N ASP A 164 -12.37 -15.63 9.87
CA ASP A 164 -13.36 -15.43 10.94
C ASP A 164 -14.81 -15.69 10.49
N MET A 165 -15.11 -15.71 9.19
CA MET A 165 -16.44 -16.13 8.73
C MET A 165 -16.75 -17.59 9.06
N PHE A 166 -15.74 -18.40 9.40
CA PHE A 166 -15.88 -19.82 9.67
C PHE A 166 -15.84 -20.17 11.18
N VAL A 167 -15.65 -19.21 12.09
CA VAL A 167 -15.62 -19.51 13.54
C VAL A 167 -17.02 -19.72 14.15
N ASP A 168 -18.04 -18.99 13.71
CA ASP A 168 -19.42 -19.15 14.24
C ASP A 168 -20.10 -20.45 13.76
N ALA A 169 -19.68 -20.98 12.61
CA ALA A 169 -20.20 -22.24 12.07
C ALA A 169 -19.87 -23.46 12.94
N LYS A 170 -18.91 -23.34 13.87
CA LYS A 170 -18.52 -24.45 14.77
C LYS A 170 -19.34 -24.51 16.06
N PHE A 171 -20.12 -23.49 16.41
CA PHE A 171 -20.94 -23.48 17.62
C PHE A 171 -22.41 -23.87 17.38
N GLY A 172 -22.87 -23.91 16.12
CA GLY A 172 -24.24 -24.31 15.77
C GLY A 172 -24.51 -25.82 15.82
N SER A 173 -23.49 -26.68 15.96
CA SER A 173 -23.66 -28.14 15.94
C SER A 173 -23.62 -28.80 17.33
N SER A 174 -23.47 -28.04 18.42
CA SER A 174 -23.47 -28.58 19.78
C SER A 174 -24.37 -27.82 20.76
N GLN A 175 -25.67 -27.69 20.44
CA GLN A 175 -26.67 -27.42 21.47
C GLN A 175 -27.88 -28.35 21.33
N GLY A 176 -27.83 -29.43 22.12
CA GLY A 176 -28.93 -29.76 23.02
C GLY A 176 -30.12 -30.53 22.44
N TRP A 177 -29.89 -31.77 21.99
CA TRP A 177 -30.94 -32.80 22.11
C TRP A 177 -31.18 -33.07 23.60
N SER A 178 -32.02 -32.26 24.26
CA SER A 178 -32.58 -32.65 25.56
C SER A 178 -33.75 -33.58 25.30
N ASN A 179 -33.49 -34.89 25.33
CA ASN A 179 -34.49 -35.92 25.59
C ASN A 179 -35.23 -35.53 26.89
N LYS A 180 -36.48 -35.09 26.79
CA LYS A 180 -37.43 -35.21 27.90
C LYS A 180 -38.40 -36.32 27.52
N ARG A 181 -38.06 -37.54 27.95
CA ARG A 181 -39.01 -38.63 28.11
C ARG A 181 -39.62 -38.52 29.51
N ASP A 182 -40.95 -38.54 29.51
CA ASP A 182 -41.96 -38.86 30.51
C ASP A 182 -41.46 -39.43 31.86
N GLU A 183 -42.00 -38.88 32.96
CA GLU A 183 -42.41 -39.68 34.11
C GLU A 183 -43.70 -39.12 34.72
N ASP A 184 -44.62 -40.04 34.96
CA ASP A 184 -45.93 -39.92 35.60
C ASP A 184 -45.85 -39.40 37.04
N GLY A 185 -46.92 -38.75 37.49
CA GLY A 185 -47.15 -38.43 38.89
C GLY A 185 -48.60 -38.12 39.18
N GLU A 186 -49.33 -39.13 39.67
CA GLU A 186 -50.68 -39.00 40.24
C GLU A 186 -50.77 -37.92 41.32
N ARG A 187 -51.83 -37.10 41.26
CA ARG A 187 -52.77 -36.83 42.37
C ARG A 187 -53.95 -35.97 41.93
#